data_AF-A0A3P9LYF2-F1
#
_entry.id   AF-A0A3P9LYF2-F1
#
_cell.length_a   1.000
_cell.length_b   1.000
_cell.length_c   1.000
_cell.angle_alpha   90.00
_cell.angle_beta   90.00
_cell.angle_gamma   90.00
#
_symmetry.space_group_name_H-M   'P 1'
#
loop_
_entity.id
_entity.type
_entity.pdbx_description
1 polymer ?
#
loop_
_entity_poly.entity_id
_entity_poly.type
_entity_poly.pdbx_seq_one_letter_code
_entity_poly.pdbx_strand_id
1 'polypeptide(L)'
;VEECPEGHTAWDRQCHQYCDDSCLTCSGSDDDACVLTVGSWLWFGTDGSCVDDCPAGYFKEESGQKCEPCHTSCQTCVGKNSLQCLTCKAHLFREAKECVETCQFGHYGNTVSRTCEKCDPSCSECTEGGEEDCLSCSSGLVYLRTEGRCLPSCPPGYHRDTAHQTCEPCHSSCKTCSGETICANKKIVCAVQHNLFVSADCDSSCLECRAAGPFNCTACPEQAILEEGGRCLPCCKHDDDDGGEDATAQHDCCNCTESRGQPRSHSV
;
A
#
# COMPACT_ATOMS: atom_id res chain seq x y z
N VAL A 1 23.53 -23.43 66.99
CA VAL A 1 24.85 -23.93 67.44
C VAL A 1 25.65 -22.73 67.92
N GLU A 2 26.40 -22.83 69.02
CA GLU A 2 27.23 -21.70 69.50
C GLU A 2 28.56 -21.57 68.75
N GLU A 3 29.04 -22.63 68.09
CA GLU A 3 30.23 -22.58 67.21
C GLU A 3 30.00 -23.50 66.01
N CYS A 4 30.21 -22.98 64.79
CA CYS A 4 30.20 -23.77 63.56
C CYS A 4 31.64 -23.99 63.06
N PRO A 5 31.92 -25.11 62.36
CA PRO A 5 33.24 -25.39 61.80
C PRO A 5 33.72 -24.27 60.86
N GLU A 6 35.03 -24.07 60.74
CA GLU A 6 35.60 -23.32 59.62
C GLU A 6 35.03 -23.91 58.33
N GLY A 7 34.38 -23.09 57.52
CA GLY A 7 33.54 -23.59 56.43
C GLY A 7 32.08 -23.18 56.52
N HIS A 8 31.57 -22.75 57.69
CA HIS A 8 30.13 -22.78 57.95
C HIS A 8 29.60 -21.58 58.75
N THR A 9 28.35 -21.17 58.48
CA THR A 9 27.63 -20.15 59.26
C THR A 9 26.43 -20.75 59.98
N ALA A 10 26.06 -20.19 61.14
CA ALA A 10 24.97 -20.71 61.96
C ALA A 10 23.62 -20.09 61.54
N TRP A 11 22.70 -20.91 61.03
CA TRP A 11 21.31 -20.54 60.72
C TRP A 11 20.34 -21.57 61.32
N ASP A 12 19.23 -21.11 61.92
CA ASP A 12 18.24 -21.95 62.63
C ASP A 12 18.83 -23.08 63.52
N ARG A 13 19.85 -22.71 64.29
CA ARG A 13 20.62 -23.61 65.16
C ARG A 13 21.30 -24.80 64.46
N GLN A 14 21.49 -24.76 63.14
CA GLN A 14 22.29 -25.69 62.34
C GLN A 14 23.45 -24.95 61.65
N CYS A 15 24.49 -25.68 61.28
CA CYS A 15 25.66 -25.14 60.59
C CYS A 15 25.53 -25.44 59.10
N HIS A 16 25.52 -24.41 58.25
CA HIS A 16 25.43 -24.54 56.80
C HIS A 16 26.78 -24.16 56.17
N GLN A 17 27.20 -24.90 55.14
CA GLN A 17 28.46 -24.66 54.43
C GLN A 17 28.42 -23.26 53.79
N TYR A 18 29.57 -22.59 53.71
CA TYR A 18 29.71 -21.27 53.10
C TYR A 18 29.00 -21.28 51.76
N CYS A 19 28.20 -20.24 51.52
CA CYS A 19 27.68 -19.97 50.19
C CYS A 19 28.86 -19.96 49.20
N ASP A 20 28.63 -20.38 47.95
CA ASP A 20 29.61 -20.27 46.88
C ASP A 20 30.33 -18.90 46.91
N ASP A 21 31.60 -18.83 46.48
CA ASP A 21 32.44 -17.62 46.51
C ASP A 21 31.77 -16.37 45.87
N SER A 22 30.74 -16.61 45.06
CA SER A 22 29.89 -15.62 44.40
C SER A 22 28.82 -14.97 45.33
N CYS A 23 28.66 -15.43 46.58
CA CYS A 23 27.54 -15.09 47.46
C CYS A 23 27.97 -14.65 48.88
N LEU A 24 27.54 -13.45 49.31
CA LEU A 24 27.84 -12.85 50.63
C LEU A 24 26.94 -13.39 51.76
N THR A 25 25.67 -13.68 51.49
CA THR A 25 24.73 -14.27 52.45
C THR A 25 23.78 -15.21 51.71
N CYS A 26 23.54 -16.41 52.25
CA CYS A 26 22.59 -17.38 51.69
C CYS A 26 21.55 -17.80 52.73
N SER A 27 20.34 -18.11 52.26
CA SER A 27 19.20 -18.55 53.07
C SER A 27 18.96 -20.06 52.89
N GLY A 28 19.94 -20.90 53.21
CA GLY A 28 19.85 -22.36 53.09
C GLY A 28 21.20 -23.07 52.98
N SER A 29 21.17 -24.39 52.75
CA SER A 29 22.33 -25.24 52.41
C SER A 29 22.59 -25.39 50.91
N ASP A 30 21.68 -24.89 50.08
CA ASP A 30 21.75 -25.03 48.62
C ASP A 30 22.13 -23.68 48.00
N ASP A 31 23.02 -23.72 47.01
CA ASP A 31 23.61 -22.57 46.30
C ASP A 31 22.57 -21.63 45.65
N ASP A 32 21.31 -22.05 45.59
CA ASP A 32 20.18 -21.36 44.96
C ASP A 32 19.52 -20.29 45.85
N ALA A 33 19.99 -20.09 47.09
CA ALA A 33 19.35 -19.17 48.04
C ALA A 33 20.23 -17.96 48.39
N CYS A 34 20.93 -17.34 47.44
CA CYS A 34 21.77 -16.18 47.72
C CYS A 34 20.96 -14.88 47.91
N VAL A 35 21.25 -14.15 48.98
CA VAL A 35 20.55 -12.93 49.45
C VAL A 35 21.37 -11.64 49.22
N LEU A 36 22.71 -11.71 49.19
CA LEU A 36 23.60 -10.56 48.93
C LEU A 36 24.81 -10.99 48.07
N THR A 37 25.22 -10.20 47.09
CA THR A 37 26.35 -10.51 46.18
C THR A 37 27.66 -9.81 46.60
N VAL A 38 28.82 -10.43 46.32
CA VAL A 38 30.16 -9.81 46.49
C VAL A 38 30.76 -9.53 45.13
N GLY A 39 31.15 -8.30 44.80
CA GLY A 39 31.86 -8.00 43.54
C GLY A 39 30.94 -7.71 42.35
N SER A 40 31.16 -8.36 41.21
CA SER A 40 30.46 -8.07 39.93
C SER A 40 29.18 -8.87 39.69
N TRP A 41 28.82 -9.80 40.59
CA TRP A 41 27.71 -10.75 40.41
C TRP A 41 26.33 -10.10 40.64
N LEU A 42 25.35 -10.54 39.84
CA LEU A 42 24.01 -9.98 39.75
C LEU A 42 22.97 -10.94 40.32
N TRP A 43 22.04 -10.42 41.12
CA TRP A 43 20.91 -11.19 41.64
C TRP A 43 19.85 -11.45 40.56
N PHE A 44 19.55 -12.73 40.30
CA PHE A 44 18.51 -13.17 39.38
C PHE A 44 17.30 -13.70 40.16
N GLY A 45 16.32 -12.82 40.36
CA GLY A 45 15.24 -13.04 41.32
C GLY A 45 14.19 -14.10 41.01
N THR A 46 14.23 -14.74 39.84
CA THR A 46 13.28 -15.83 39.52
C THR A 46 13.71 -17.16 40.10
N ASP A 47 15.02 -17.40 40.19
CA ASP A 47 15.58 -18.70 40.60
C ASP A 47 16.47 -18.59 41.86
N GLY A 48 16.68 -17.39 42.38
CA GLY A 48 17.53 -17.16 43.57
C GLY A 48 19.04 -17.28 43.32
N SER A 49 19.43 -17.56 42.07
CA SER A 49 20.81 -17.72 41.63
C SER A 49 21.50 -16.37 41.34
N CYS A 50 22.83 -16.37 41.45
CA CYS A 50 23.69 -15.25 41.04
C CYS A 50 24.30 -15.51 39.66
N VAL A 51 24.27 -14.51 38.80
CA VAL A 51 24.81 -14.58 37.42
C VAL A 51 25.84 -13.48 37.17
N ASP A 52 26.82 -13.75 36.32
CA ASP A 52 27.83 -12.75 35.92
C ASP A 52 27.21 -11.68 34.98
N ASP A 53 26.36 -12.12 34.06
CA ASP A 53 25.58 -11.27 33.16
C ASP A 53 24.10 -11.65 33.18
N CYS A 54 23.23 -10.65 33.02
CA CYS A 54 21.79 -10.90 32.99
C CYS A 54 21.40 -11.73 31.75
N PRO A 55 20.59 -12.80 31.91
CA PRO A 55 20.14 -13.62 30.80
C PRO A 55 19.23 -12.82 29.85
N ALA A 56 19.03 -13.36 28.64
CA ALA A 56 18.12 -12.76 27.67
C ALA A 56 16.72 -12.54 28.28
N GLY A 57 16.15 -11.36 28.05
CA GLY A 57 14.90 -10.92 28.66
C GLY A 57 15.07 -10.09 29.94
N TYR A 58 16.30 -9.91 30.42
CA TYR A 58 16.62 -9.10 31.59
C TYR A 58 17.73 -8.10 31.29
N PHE A 59 17.78 -7.01 32.05
CA PHE A 59 18.85 -6.01 31.99
C PHE A 59 19.38 -5.72 33.39
N LYS A 60 20.64 -5.27 33.46
CA LYS A 60 21.29 -4.84 34.69
C LYS A 60 20.72 -3.50 35.13
N GLU A 61 20.15 -3.45 36.33
CA GLU A 61 19.67 -2.19 36.91
C GLU A 61 20.85 -1.22 37.13
N GLU A 62 20.57 0.08 37.18
CA GLU A 62 21.58 1.15 37.38
C GLU A 62 22.36 1.00 38.70
N SER A 63 21.74 0.40 39.73
CA SER A 63 22.40 0.01 40.99
C SER A 63 23.47 -1.07 40.81
N GLY A 64 23.39 -1.83 39.71
CA GLY A 64 24.35 -2.84 39.30
C GLY A 64 24.31 -4.14 40.10
N GLN A 65 23.29 -4.35 40.93
CA GLN A 65 23.21 -5.49 41.86
C GLN A 65 22.12 -6.51 41.48
N LYS A 66 21.22 -6.15 40.57
CA LYS A 66 20.04 -6.94 40.23
C LYS A 66 19.74 -6.94 38.73
N CYS A 67 19.27 -8.08 38.24
CA CYS A 67 18.65 -8.22 36.94
C CYS A 67 17.15 -7.91 37.02
N GLU A 68 16.70 -6.91 36.28
CA GLU A 68 15.28 -6.56 36.12
C GLU A 68 14.77 -7.02 34.76
N PRO A 69 13.51 -7.46 34.65
CA PRO A 69 12.95 -7.92 33.38
C PRO A 69 12.80 -6.75 32.39
N CYS A 70 13.06 -7.05 31.13
CA CYS A 70 12.78 -6.16 30.00
C CYS A 70 11.29 -5.88 29.83
N HIS A 71 10.96 -4.86 29.04
CA HIS A 71 9.60 -4.65 28.57
C HIS A 71 9.05 -5.90 27.85
N THR A 72 7.74 -6.13 27.96
CA THR A 72 7.09 -7.37 27.47
C THR A 72 7.20 -7.59 25.97
N SER A 73 7.43 -6.53 25.18
CA SER A 73 7.64 -6.62 23.73
C SER A 73 9.08 -7.01 23.34
N CYS A 74 10.02 -7.01 24.29
CA CYS A 74 11.44 -7.07 23.99
C CYS A 74 12.04 -8.42 24.38
N GLN A 75 12.94 -8.92 23.54
CA GLN A 75 13.70 -10.12 23.81
C GLN A 75 15.01 -9.80 24.52
N THR A 76 15.67 -8.69 24.17
CA THR A 76 16.80 -8.11 24.92
C THR A 76 16.65 -6.60 24.97
N CYS A 77 17.13 -5.98 26.05
CA CYS A 77 16.97 -4.56 26.29
C CYS A 77 18.16 -3.97 27.06
N VAL A 78 18.30 -2.66 27.02
CA VAL A 78 19.23 -1.90 27.89
C VAL A 78 18.54 -1.29 29.10
N GLY A 79 17.22 -1.45 29.20
CA GLY A 79 16.41 -0.83 30.24
C GLY A 79 14.97 -1.31 30.19
N LYS A 80 14.18 -0.88 31.18
CA LYS A 80 12.81 -1.32 31.41
C LYS A 80 11.80 -0.76 30.40
N ASN A 81 12.11 0.36 29.76
CA ASN A 81 11.17 1.06 28.89
C ASN A 81 11.00 0.33 27.53
N SER A 82 9.82 0.43 26.92
CA SER A 82 9.54 -0.12 25.58
C SER A 82 10.44 0.46 24.48
N LEU A 83 11.00 1.66 24.69
CA LEU A 83 11.93 2.36 23.79
C LEU A 83 13.41 2.02 24.05
N GLN A 84 13.70 1.05 24.92
CA GLN A 84 15.07 0.65 25.29
C GLN A 84 15.40 -0.76 24.80
N CYS A 85 14.80 -1.17 23.69
CA CYS A 85 14.88 -2.54 23.22
C CYS A 85 15.97 -2.71 22.16
N LEU A 86 16.79 -3.75 22.37
CA LEU A 86 17.86 -4.14 21.47
C LEU A 86 17.36 -5.16 20.45
N THR A 87 16.59 -6.14 20.90
CA THR A 87 15.94 -7.15 20.05
C THR A 87 14.49 -7.35 20.46
N CYS A 88 13.66 -7.73 19.48
CA CYS A 88 12.23 -7.91 19.65
C CYS A 88 11.87 -9.39 19.70
N LYS A 89 10.76 -9.72 20.39
CA LYS A 89 10.22 -11.08 20.37
C LYS A 89 9.85 -11.50 18.94
N ALA A 90 9.83 -12.81 18.69
CA ALA A 90 9.70 -13.39 17.35
C ALA A 90 8.46 -12.99 16.51
N HIS A 91 7.42 -12.41 17.12
CA HIS A 91 6.21 -11.92 16.43
C HIS A 91 6.20 -10.40 16.20
N LEU A 92 7.26 -9.70 16.61
CA LEU A 92 7.36 -8.24 16.56
C LEU A 92 8.52 -7.81 15.65
N PHE A 93 8.41 -6.59 15.13
CA PHE A 93 9.43 -5.96 14.31
C PHE A 93 10.07 -4.81 15.07
N ARG A 94 11.39 -4.68 14.93
CA ARG A 94 12.12 -3.58 15.52
C ARG A 94 12.00 -2.33 14.66
N GLU A 95 11.46 -1.27 15.25
CA GLU A 95 11.38 0.06 14.66
C GLU A 95 12.17 1.03 15.54
N ALA A 96 13.33 1.45 15.05
CA ALA A 96 14.33 2.21 15.81
C ALA A 96 14.74 1.53 17.14
N LYS A 97 14.09 1.89 18.26
CA LYS A 97 14.36 1.32 19.60
C LYS A 97 13.13 0.67 20.24
N GLU A 98 12.02 0.59 19.50
CA GLU A 98 10.77 0.00 19.92
C GLU A 98 10.51 -1.31 19.16
N CYS A 99 9.68 -2.16 19.74
CA CYS A 99 9.19 -3.38 19.13
C CYS A 99 7.70 -3.24 18.87
N VAL A 100 7.32 -3.26 17.60
CA VAL A 100 5.94 -3.02 17.12
C VAL A 100 5.40 -4.24 16.39
N GLU A 101 4.07 -4.45 16.45
CA GLU A 101 3.39 -5.50 15.68
C GLU A 101 3.23 -5.09 14.21
N THR A 102 2.90 -3.81 13.98
CA THR A 102 2.71 -3.23 12.64
C THR A 102 3.65 -2.05 12.50
N CYS A 103 4.42 -2.02 11.41
CA CYS A 103 5.33 -0.92 11.10
C CYS A 103 4.55 0.35 10.76
N GLN A 104 5.18 1.51 10.94
CA GLN A 104 4.58 2.78 10.55
C GLN A 104 4.34 2.86 9.03
N PHE A 105 3.49 3.80 8.63
CA PHE A 105 3.19 4.06 7.23
C PHE A 105 4.48 4.26 6.37
N GLY A 106 4.49 3.69 5.17
CA GLY A 106 5.67 3.67 4.29
C GLY A 106 6.78 2.70 4.72
N HIS A 107 6.54 1.83 5.70
CA HIS A 107 7.46 0.77 6.10
C HIS A 107 6.77 -0.59 6.10
N TYR A 108 7.53 -1.65 5.85
CA TYR A 108 7.09 -3.03 5.91
C TYR A 108 7.92 -3.84 6.91
N GLY A 109 7.31 -4.85 7.50
CA GLY A 109 7.97 -5.73 8.46
C GLY A 109 8.78 -6.81 7.74
N ASN A 110 10.09 -6.63 7.63
CA ASN A 110 10.96 -7.62 7.02
C ASN A 110 11.14 -8.81 7.97
N THR A 111 10.67 -9.99 7.55
CA THR A 111 10.66 -11.21 8.38
C THR A 111 12.05 -11.84 8.56
N VAL A 112 13.00 -11.52 7.67
CA VAL A 112 14.38 -12.01 7.73
C VAL A 112 15.20 -11.16 8.69
N SER A 113 15.19 -9.83 8.51
CA SER A 113 15.92 -8.91 9.38
C SER A 113 15.22 -8.65 10.72
N ARG A 114 13.92 -8.95 10.82
CA ARG A 114 13.06 -8.66 11.98
C ARG A 114 12.98 -7.17 12.30
N THR A 115 13.11 -6.32 11.27
CA THR A 115 13.06 -4.87 11.39
C THR A 115 12.03 -4.26 10.45
N CYS A 116 11.51 -3.09 10.81
CA CYS A 116 10.71 -2.29 9.90
C CYS A 116 11.63 -1.60 8.88
N GLU A 117 11.46 -1.93 7.60
CA GLU A 117 12.23 -1.39 6.48
C GLU A 117 11.36 -0.52 5.61
N LYS A 118 11.97 0.43 4.88
CA LYS A 118 11.22 1.38 4.05
C LYS A 118 10.71 0.72 2.77
N CYS A 119 9.49 1.08 2.39
CA CYS A 119 8.95 0.81 1.07
C CYS A 119 9.68 1.62 -0.02
N ASP A 120 9.45 1.24 -1.28
CA ASP A 120 9.82 2.08 -2.42
C ASP A 120 9.14 3.48 -2.30
N PRO A 121 9.81 4.59 -2.66
CA PRO A 121 9.23 5.94 -2.53
C PRO A 121 7.93 6.17 -3.31
N SER A 122 7.68 5.38 -4.36
CA SER A 122 6.42 5.43 -5.12
C SER A 122 5.23 4.88 -4.32
N CYS A 123 5.50 4.16 -3.24
CA CYS A 123 4.52 3.38 -2.51
C CYS A 123 4.34 3.91 -1.10
N SER A 124 3.10 3.88 -0.66
CA SER A 124 2.69 4.38 0.64
C SER A 124 2.46 3.24 1.62
N GLU A 125 2.04 2.07 1.11
CA GLU A 125 2.13 0.77 1.78
C GLU A 125 2.68 -0.28 0.81
N CYS A 126 3.46 -1.23 1.33
CA CYS A 126 4.08 -2.29 0.56
C CYS A 126 4.15 -3.60 1.36
N THR A 127 4.27 -4.70 0.63
CA THR A 127 4.52 -6.04 1.18
C THR A 127 6.02 -6.32 1.32
N GLU A 128 6.82 -5.78 0.40
CA GLU A 128 8.28 -5.87 0.36
C GLU A 128 8.89 -4.55 -0.13
N GLY A 129 10.21 -4.44 -0.11
CA GLY A 129 10.92 -3.21 -0.47
C GLY A 129 11.00 -2.91 -1.97
N GLY A 130 10.43 -3.75 -2.84
CA GLY A 130 10.45 -3.59 -4.29
C GLY A 130 9.42 -2.60 -4.82
N GLU A 131 9.62 -2.15 -6.06
CA GLU A 131 8.70 -1.24 -6.77
C GLU A 131 7.39 -1.92 -7.24
N GLU A 132 7.35 -3.25 -7.25
CA GLU A 132 6.23 -4.09 -7.66
C GLU A 132 5.46 -4.70 -6.47
N ASP A 133 5.90 -4.41 -5.25
CA ASP A 133 5.38 -5.02 -4.03
C ASP A 133 4.39 -4.12 -3.30
N CYS A 134 3.80 -3.16 -4.02
CA CYS A 134 3.04 -2.08 -3.44
C CYS A 134 1.57 -2.48 -3.26
N LEU A 135 0.98 -1.98 -2.16
CA LEU A 135 -0.43 -2.14 -1.82
C LEU A 135 -1.21 -0.85 -2.04
N SER A 136 -0.54 0.28 -1.84
CA SER A 136 -1.10 1.61 -2.07
C SER A 136 -0.02 2.58 -2.51
N CYS A 137 -0.42 3.63 -3.22
CA CYS A 137 0.50 4.57 -3.84
C CYS A 137 0.64 5.87 -3.07
N SER A 138 1.80 6.50 -3.22
CA SER A 138 2.03 7.88 -2.80
C SER A 138 1.12 8.85 -3.56
N SER A 139 0.86 10.02 -2.96
CA SER A 139 -0.02 11.03 -3.55
C SER A 139 0.41 11.43 -4.96
N GLY A 140 -0.56 11.45 -5.89
CA GLY A 140 -0.33 11.81 -7.30
C GLY A 140 0.02 10.63 -8.21
N LEU A 141 0.28 9.45 -7.66
CA LEU A 141 0.48 8.21 -8.43
C LEU A 141 -0.82 7.40 -8.50
N VAL A 142 -0.86 6.44 -9.43
CA VAL A 142 -2.00 5.56 -9.70
C VAL A 142 -1.54 4.11 -9.54
N TYR A 143 -2.34 3.30 -8.86
CA TYR A 143 -2.00 1.92 -8.55
C TYR A 143 -2.35 0.97 -9.70
N LEU A 144 -1.36 0.25 -10.21
CA LEU A 144 -1.55 -0.80 -11.20
C LEU A 144 -1.53 -2.17 -10.52
N ARG A 145 -2.73 -2.68 -10.18
CA ARG A 145 -2.92 -3.92 -9.42
C ARG A 145 -2.30 -5.16 -10.09
N THR A 146 -2.25 -5.20 -11.41
CA THR A 146 -1.72 -6.35 -12.17
C THR A 146 -0.21 -6.52 -12.05
N GLU A 147 0.51 -5.42 -11.82
CA GLU A 147 1.97 -5.40 -11.66
C GLU A 147 2.37 -5.02 -10.23
N GLY A 148 1.41 -4.79 -9.32
CA GLY A 148 1.66 -4.39 -7.94
C GLY A 148 2.43 -3.08 -7.79
N ARG A 149 2.46 -2.22 -8.82
CA ARG A 149 3.31 -1.02 -8.86
C ARG A 149 2.53 0.30 -8.93
N CYS A 150 3.21 1.37 -8.60
CA CYS A 150 2.68 2.73 -8.66
C CYS A 150 3.27 3.52 -9.83
N LEU A 151 2.39 4.13 -10.65
CA LEU A 151 2.78 4.83 -11.88
C LEU A 151 2.20 6.26 -11.94
N PRO A 152 2.87 7.22 -12.60
CA PRO A 152 2.33 8.56 -12.80
C PRO A 152 1.11 8.58 -13.74
N SER A 153 1.01 7.60 -14.64
CA SER A 153 -0.11 7.43 -15.57
C SER A 153 -0.31 5.95 -15.91
N CYS A 154 -1.56 5.58 -16.24
CA CYS A 154 -1.88 4.21 -16.59
C CYS A 154 -1.32 3.82 -17.97
N PRO A 155 -0.79 2.59 -18.13
CA PRO A 155 -0.27 2.12 -19.41
C PRO A 155 -1.41 1.90 -20.43
N PRO A 156 -1.09 1.77 -21.73
CA PRO A 156 -2.07 1.46 -22.76
C PRO A 156 -2.87 0.20 -22.42
N GLY A 157 -4.17 0.23 -22.67
CA GLY A 157 -5.10 -0.84 -22.27
C GLY A 157 -5.67 -0.67 -20.86
N TYR A 158 -5.30 0.37 -20.13
CA TYR A 158 -5.87 0.71 -18.83
C TYR A 158 -6.33 2.17 -18.80
N HIS A 159 -7.35 2.46 -18.00
CA HIS A 159 -7.76 3.83 -17.67
C HIS A 159 -7.63 4.08 -16.17
N ARG A 160 -7.44 5.36 -15.82
CA ARG A 160 -7.40 5.80 -14.44
C ARG A 160 -8.83 5.83 -13.88
N ASP A 161 -9.08 5.07 -12.83
CA ASP A 161 -10.24 5.27 -11.97
C ASP A 161 -9.93 6.41 -11.00
N THR A 162 -10.65 7.52 -11.11
CA THR A 162 -10.49 8.68 -10.23
C THR A 162 -11.08 8.47 -8.84
N ALA A 163 -12.05 7.56 -8.68
CA ALA A 163 -12.66 7.26 -7.38
C ALA A 163 -11.68 6.48 -6.49
N HIS A 164 -11.04 5.45 -7.05
CA HIS A 164 -10.15 4.55 -6.29
C HIS A 164 -8.65 4.79 -6.52
N GLN A 165 -8.29 5.66 -7.48
CA GLN A 165 -6.89 5.93 -7.86
C GLN A 165 -6.15 4.67 -8.35
N THR A 166 -6.88 3.78 -9.03
CA THR A 166 -6.36 2.55 -9.62
C THR A 166 -6.37 2.62 -11.15
N CYS A 167 -5.54 1.79 -11.79
CA CYS A 167 -5.61 1.54 -13.21
C CYS A 167 -6.52 0.34 -13.48
N GLU A 168 -7.69 0.62 -14.05
CA GLU A 168 -8.66 -0.41 -14.43
C GLU A 168 -8.49 -0.78 -15.91
N PRO A 169 -8.61 -2.07 -16.26
CA PRO A 169 -8.44 -2.50 -17.63
C PRO A 169 -9.56 -1.94 -18.52
N CYS A 170 -9.18 -1.47 -19.70
CA CYS A 170 -10.13 -1.17 -20.76
C CYS A 170 -10.88 -2.45 -21.18
N HIS A 171 -12.09 -2.28 -21.70
CA HIS A 171 -12.80 -3.39 -22.33
C HIS A 171 -11.96 -3.98 -23.48
N SER A 172 -12.05 -5.30 -23.66
CA SER A 172 -11.24 -6.07 -24.64
C SER A 172 -11.31 -5.56 -26.08
N SER A 173 -12.38 -4.84 -26.42
CA SER A 173 -12.57 -4.22 -27.74
C SER A 173 -11.78 -2.93 -27.97
N CYS A 174 -11.12 -2.39 -26.93
CA CYS A 174 -10.51 -1.07 -26.99
C CYS A 174 -9.08 -1.06 -26.46
N LYS A 175 -8.14 -0.65 -27.32
CA LYS A 175 -6.72 -0.55 -26.99
C LYS A 175 -6.39 0.62 -26.04
N THR A 176 -7.20 1.67 -26.07
CA THR A 176 -7.11 2.85 -25.20
C THR A 176 -8.52 3.34 -24.87
N CYS A 177 -8.75 3.75 -23.63
CA CYS A 177 -10.07 4.19 -23.14
C CYS A 177 -9.94 5.36 -22.16
N SER A 178 -11.01 6.13 -22.01
CA SER A 178 -11.15 7.25 -21.08
C SER A 178 -12.36 6.99 -20.18
N GLY A 179 -12.19 6.05 -19.25
CA GLY A 179 -13.28 5.48 -18.44
C GLY A 179 -13.81 4.17 -19.02
N GLU A 180 -14.81 3.60 -18.34
CA GLU A 180 -15.33 2.25 -18.62
C GLU A 180 -16.02 2.13 -20.00
N THR A 181 -16.61 3.22 -20.52
CA THR A 181 -17.48 3.16 -21.72
C THR A 181 -16.94 3.88 -22.95
N ILE A 182 -15.87 4.67 -22.81
CA ILE A 182 -15.38 5.54 -23.88
C ILE A 182 -14.03 5.04 -24.36
N CYS A 183 -13.96 4.56 -25.60
CA CYS A 183 -12.69 4.22 -26.22
C CYS A 183 -12.03 5.48 -26.79
N ALA A 184 -10.74 5.66 -26.54
CA ALA A 184 -10.00 6.83 -27.00
C ALA A 184 -9.85 6.86 -28.53
N ASN A 185 -10.01 5.71 -29.19
CA ASN A 185 -10.30 5.66 -30.63
C ASN A 185 -11.76 6.02 -30.85
N LYS A 186 -12.01 7.30 -31.11
CA LYS A 186 -13.33 7.94 -31.26
C LYS A 186 -14.28 7.33 -32.32
N LYS A 187 -13.87 6.26 -33.01
CA LYS A 187 -14.66 5.48 -33.98
C LYS A 187 -15.36 4.25 -33.40
N ILE A 188 -14.98 3.81 -32.20
CA ILE A 188 -15.51 2.60 -31.56
C ILE A 188 -16.02 2.98 -30.18
N VAL A 189 -17.23 2.54 -29.86
CA VAL A 189 -17.92 2.83 -28.60
C VAL A 189 -18.48 1.55 -28.01
N CYS A 190 -18.53 1.46 -26.68
CA CYS A 190 -19.15 0.32 -26.02
C CYS A 190 -20.66 0.54 -25.94
N ALA A 191 -21.44 -0.30 -26.60
CA ALA A 191 -22.90 -0.28 -26.55
C ALA A 191 -23.42 -1.47 -25.75
N VAL A 192 -24.46 -1.27 -24.94
CA VAL A 192 -25.14 -2.36 -24.24
C VAL A 192 -26.21 -2.93 -25.17
N GLN A 193 -26.02 -4.15 -25.66
CA GLN A 193 -27.06 -4.94 -26.33
C GLN A 193 -27.41 -6.15 -25.47
N HIS A 194 -28.69 -6.34 -25.14
CA HIS A 194 -29.15 -7.52 -24.39
C HIS A 194 -28.36 -7.81 -23.10
N ASN A 195 -28.05 -6.78 -22.29
CA ASN A 195 -27.21 -6.87 -21.08
C ASN A 195 -25.76 -7.33 -21.32
N LEU A 196 -25.26 -7.24 -22.55
CA LEU A 196 -23.88 -7.52 -22.92
C LEU A 196 -23.24 -6.25 -23.50
N PHE A 197 -22.02 -5.93 -23.07
CA PHE A 197 -21.23 -4.84 -23.64
C PHE A 197 -20.59 -5.32 -24.95
N VAL A 198 -21.03 -4.74 -26.07
CA VAL A 198 -20.56 -5.08 -27.41
C VAL A 198 -19.91 -3.84 -28.02
N SER A 199 -18.76 -4.03 -28.68
CA SER A 199 -18.14 -2.98 -29.47
C SER A 199 -19.01 -2.69 -30.68
N ALA A 200 -19.48 -1.45 -30.76
CA ALA A 200 -20.19 -0.95 -31.92
C ALA A 200 -19.33 0.12 -32.58
N ASP A 201 -19.23 0.05 -33.90
CA ASP A 201 -18.72 1.16 -34.68
C ASP A 201 -19.68 2.35 -34.56
N CYS A 202 -19.12 3.55 -34.66
CA CYS A 202 -19.94 4.74 -34.85
C CYS A 202 -20.85 4.58 -36.08
N ASP A 203 -21.99 5.29 -36.04
CA ASP A 203 -22.85 5.34 -37.22
C ASP A 203 -22.05 5.81 -38.44
N SER A 204 -22.31 5.18 -39.59
CA SER A 204 -21.61 5.47 -40.84
C SER A 204 -21.67 6.94 -41.27
N SER A 205 -22.63 7.70 -40.73
CA SER A 205 -22.78 9.14 -40.96
C SER A 205 -21.74 10.01 -40.27
N CYS A 206 -20.95 9.49 -39.31
CA CYS A 206 -20.01 10.31 -38.53
C CYS A 206 -18.60 9.73 -38.36
N LEU A 207 -17.65 10.65 -38.12
CA LEU A 207 -16.23 10.35 -37.94
C LEU A 207 -15.92 10.01 -36.48
N GLU A 208 -16.67 10.60 -35.55
CA GLU A 208 -16.53 10.40 -34.11
C GLU A 208 -17.91 10.29 -33.46
N CYS A 209 -18.06 9.43 -32.46
CA CYS A 209 -19.31 9.26 -31.70
C CYS A 209 -19.07 9.02 -30.20
N ARG A 210 -20.05 9.39 -29.37
CA ARG A 210 -20.06 9.15 -27.92
C ARG A 210 -20.72 7.82 -27.52
N ALA A 211 -21.55 7.26 -28.40
CA ALA A 211 -22.28 6.01 -28.23
C ALA A 211 -22.77 5.52 -29.60
N ALA A 212 -23.24 4.27 -29.68
CA ALA A 212 -23.73 3.72 -30.94
C ALA A 212 -25.00 4.43 -31.43
N GLY A 213 -25.21 4.40 -32.75
CA GLY A 213 -26.41 4.92 -33.40
C GLY A 213 -26.28 6.36 -33.92
N PRO A 214 -27.27 6.80 -34.72
CA PRO A 214 -27.16 7.99 -35.58
C PRO A 214 -27.27 9.34 -34.86
N PHE A 215 -27.65 9.36 -33.57
CA PHE A 215 -27.84 10.57 -32.76
C PHE A 215 -26.74 10.78 -31.71
N ASN A 216 -25.65 10.04 -31.82
CA ASN A 216 -24.55 10.06 -30.87
C ASN A 216 -23.24 10.54 -31.50
N CYS A 217 -23.31 11.21 -32.65
CA CYS A 217 -22.15 11.75 -33.33
C CYS A 217 -21.60 12.99 -32.61
N THR A 218 -20.28 13.14 -32.62
CA THR A 218 -19.57 14.29 -32.05
C THR A 218 -18.70 15.01 -33.09
N ALA A 219 -18.41 14.36 -34.21
CA ALA A 219 -17.75 14.99 -35.36
C ALA A 219 -18.29 14.42 -36.68
N CYS A 220 -18.58 15.31 -37.62
CA CYS A 220 -19.10 14.98 -38.94
C CYS A 220 -18.02 15.13 -40.03
N PRO A 221 -18.12 14.39 -41.14
CA PRO A 221 -17.30 14.62 -42.33
C PRO A 221 -17.58 16.01 -42.94
N GLU A 222 -16.65 16.53 -43.76
CA GLU A 222 -16.68 17.91 -44.29
C GLU A 222 -17.96 18.28 -45.07
N GLN A 223 -18.69 17.27 -45.56
CA GLN A 223 -19.95 17.40 -46.29
C GLN A 223 -21.21 17.20 -45.41
N ALA A 224 -21.09 17.27 -44.09
CA ALA A 224 -22.20 17.13 -43.15
C ALA A 224 -22.07 18.07 -41.94
N ILE A 225 -23.20 18.50 -41.39
CA ILE A 225 -23.28 19.37 -40.21
C ILE A 225 -23.78 18.56 -39.02
N LEU A 226 -23.18 18.80 -37.85
CA LEU A 226 -23.65 18.23 -36.58
C LEU A 226 -24.86 19.02 -36.09
N GLU A 227 -26.02 18.37 -36.02
CA GLU A 227 -27.24 18.93 -35.47
C GLU A 227 -27.21 18.90 -33.93
N GLU A 228 -27.97 19.77 -33.25
CA GLU A 228 -28.03 19.81 -31.77
C GLU A 228 -28.47 18.46 -31.15
N GLY A 229 -29.19 17.63 -31.93
CA GLY A 229 -29.57 16.28 -31.54
C GLY A 229 -28.46 15.21 -31.66
N GLY A 230 -27.23 15.59 -32.03
CA GLY A 230 -26.10 14.66 -32.15
C GLY A 230 -26.12 13.81 -33.44
N ARG A 231 -26.83 14.25 -34.48
CA ARG A 231 -26.90 13.60 -35.80
C ARG A 231 -26.09 14.38 -36.83
N CYS A 232 -25.36 13.70 -37.69
CA CYS A 232 -24.71 14.33 -38.84
C CYS A 232 -25.67 14.35 -40.04
N LEU A 233 -26.07 15.55 -40.45
CA LEU A 233 -26.94 15.76 -41.61
C LEU A 233 -26.11 16.17 -42.84
N PRO A 234 -26.28 15.50 -43.99
CA PRO A 234 -25.54 15.83 -45.20
C PRO A 234 -25.95 17.20 -45.74
N CYS A 235 -25.02 17.89 -46.39
CA CYS A 235 -25.31 19.14 -47.09
C CYS A 235 -26.23 18.87 -48.28
N CYS A 236 -27.29 19.66 -48.43
CA CYS A 236 -28.14 19.62 -49.61
C CYS A 236 -27.30 19.93 -50.86
N LYS A 237 -27.34 19.07 -51.87
CA LYS A 237 -26.82 19.40 -53.20
C LYS A 237 -27.84 20.27 -53.90
N HIS A 238 -27.45 21.50 -54.25
CA HIS A 238 -28.15 22.25 -55.28
C HIS A 238 -27.67 21.70 -56.61
N ASP A 239 -28.40 20.72 -57.13
CA ASP A 239 -28.27 20.33 -58.53
C ASP A 239 -29.05 21.36 -59.36
N ASP A 240 -28.33 22.36 -59.89
CA ASP A 240 -28.80 23.12 -61.04
C ASP A 240 -28.69 22.20 -62.28
N ASP A 241 -29.61 21.25 -62.47
CA ASP A 241 -30.16 20.82 -63.78
C ASP A 241 -31.13 19.61 -63.66
N ASP A 242 -32.31 19.81 -64.24
CA ASP A 242 -33.24 18.89 -64.91
C ASP A 242 -33.63 17.51 -64.32
N GLY A 243 -34.91 17.43 -63.95
CA GLY A 243 -35.82 16.37 -64.39
C GLY A 243 -35.48 14.91 -64.09
N GLY A 244 -35.89 14.40 -62.92
CA GLY A 244 -35.95 12.97 -62.64
C GLY A 244 -36.84 12.63 -61.46
N GLU A 245 -38.05 12.14 -61.75
CA GLU A 245 -39.02 11.65 -60.79
C GLU A 245 -38.53 10.35 -60.12
N ASP A 246 -38.15 10.40 -58.84
CA ASP A 246 -38.47 9.34 -57.88
C ASP A 246 -38.56 9.93 -56.47
N ALA A 247 -39.75 10.42 -56.15
CA ALA A 247 -40.10 10.95 -54.85
C ALA A 247 -40.43 9.82 -53.87
N THR A 248 -39.45 9.01 -53.45
CA THR A 248 -39.59 8.13 -52.26
C THR A 248 -38.28 7.87 -51.51
N ALA A 249 -37.60 8.92 -51.06
CA ALA A 249 -36.76 8.83 -49.86
C ALA A 249 -36.65 10.22 -49.22
N GLN A 250 -37.36 10.43 -48.11
CA GLN A 250 -37.26 11.65 -47.31
C GLN A 250 -35.88 11.68 -46.64
N HIS A 251 -34.86 12.16 -47.36
CA HIS A 251 -33.53 12.40 -46.84
C HIS A 251 -33.48 13.83 -46.30
N ASP A 252 -33.49 13.97 -44.98
CA ASP A 252 -33.25 15.26 -44.33
C ASP A 252 -31.81 15.71 -44.66
N CYS A 253 -31.66 16.83 -45.37
CA CYS A 253 -30.38 17.46 -45.65
C CYS A 253 -30.35 18.88 -45.06
N CYS A 254 -29.17 19.36 -44.68
CA CYS A 254 -28.99 20.71 -44.15
C CYS A 254 -28.49 21.67 -45.22
N ASN A 255 -28.97 22.93 -45.16
CA ASN A 255 -28.42 23.99 -45.98
C ASN A 255 -27.08 24.49 -45.39
N CYS A 256 -25.97 23.97 -45.91
CA CYS A 256 -24.62 24.29 -45.43
C CYS A 256 -24.08 25.66 -45.87
N THR A 257 -24.86 26.46 -46.62
CA THR A 257 -24.42 27.75 -47.14
C THR A 257 -24.37 28.84 -46.06
N GLU A 258 -25.15 28.71 -44.98
CA GLU A 258 -25.25 29.71 -43.91
C GLU A 258 -24.18 29.55 -42.80
N SER A 259 -23.53 28.38 -42.72
CA SER A 259 -22.51 28.06 -41.69
C SER A 259 -21.06 28.19 -42.17
N ARG A 260 -20.81 28.57 -43.43
CA ARG A 260 -19.47 28.95 -43.94
C ARG A 260 -19.05 30.38 -43.57
N GLY A 261 -19.54 30.89 -42.44
CA GLY A 261 -19.23 32.20 -41.89
C GLY A 261 -18.04 32.19 -40.93
N GLN A 262 -16.86 32.52 -41.48
CA GLN A 262 -15.65 33.07 -40.84
C GLN A 262 -14.76 32.18 -39.94
N PRO A 263 -13.41 32.26 -40.11
CA PRO A 263 -12.48 31.76 -39.11
C PRO A 263 -12.68 32.58 -37.83
N ARG A 264 -12.92 31.92 -36.70
CA ARG A 264 -12.76 32.54 -35.39
C ARG A 264 -11.30 32.94 -35.24
N SER A 265 -10.99 34.19 -35.53
CA SER A 265 -9.76 34.85 -35.11
C SER A 265 -9.66 34.76 -33.59
N HIS A 266 -8.65 34.04 -33.11
CA HIS A 266 -8.12 34.27 -31.78
C HIS A 266 -7.66 35.72 -31.68
N SER A 267 -8.36 36.52 -30.87
CA SER A 267 -7.81 37.78 -30.37
C SER A 267 -6.92 37.46 -29.17
N VAL A 268 -5.71 37.99 -29.21
CA VAL A 268 -4.74 38.11 -28.10
C VAL A 268 -5.36 38.87 -26.93
#